data_AF-A0A6L5ZM43-F1
#
_entry.id   AF-A0A6L5ZM43-F1
#
_cell.length_a   1.000
_cell.length_b   1.000
_cell.length_c   1.000
_cell.angle_alpha   90.00
_cell.angle_beta   90.00
_cell.angle_gamma   90.00
#
_symmetry.space_group_name_H-M   'P 1'
#
loop_
_entity.id
_entity.type
_entity.pdbx_description
1 polymer ?
#
loop_
_entity_poly.entity_id
_entity_poly.type
_entity_poly.pdbx_seq_one_letter_code
_entity_poly.pdbx_strand_id
1 'polypeptide(L)'
;MLPSALGAAAGVGAGGVIAAGSRGPTLVPWPAKVRTAFPIVVGGLTCSAVALPVGLGTAVVAAAIGRGRWPVKSVAAVVGMVGVGVVAGVVGRRLVEQKLTPNGRDLDPAYAQPPLNHLVSGSAESAVTMAELGREGARFVGSVTGADDIREVTGLEPVAEPVRVFIGVDAAATVEQRVALAMSELRRTGAFDRSNLLIQAPAGTGFANSTPVDILEILTRGDSASVVVGYGLLPSFLSLGKVAIAAQTQKLLL
;
A
#
# COMPACT_ATOMS: atom_id res chain seq x y z
N MET A 1 37.63 -19.37 -6.94
CA MET A 1 37.06 -18.60 -5.81
C MET A 1 35.79 -19.29 -5.34
N LEU A 2 35.61 -19.52 -4.03
CA LEU A 2 34.39 -20.15 -3.53
C LEU A 2 33.16 -19.29 -3.89
N PRO A 3 32.04 -19.89 -4.33
CA PRO A 3 30.79 -19.17 -4.60
C PRO A 3 30.28 -18.32 -3.41
N SER A 4 30.57 -18.77 -2.19
CA SER A 4 30.29 -18.03 -0.95
C SER A 4 31.10 -16.74 -0.81
N ALA A 5 32.31 -16.66 -1.37
CA ALA A 5 33.14 -15.46 -1.36
C ALA A 5 32.59 -14.39 -2.32
N LEU A 6 31.98 -14.79 -3.44
CA LEU A 6 31.29 -13.89 -4.37
C LEU A 6 30.01 -13.31 -3.76
N GLY A 7 29.23 -14.14 -3.06
CA GLY A 7 28.04 -13.67 -2.33
C GLY A 7 28.37 -12.70 -1.21
N ALA A 8 29.41 -13.00 -0.42
CA ALA A 8 29.89 -12.10 0.62
C ALA A 8 30.45 -10.79 0.04
N ALA A 9 31.21 -10.85 -1.06
CA ALA A 9 31.72 -9.65 -1.74
C ALA A 9 30.60 -8.77 -2.31
N ALA A 10 29.56 -9.38 -2.90
CA ALA A 10 28.38 -8.67 -3.39
C ALA A 10 27.59 -8.00 -2.25
N GLY A 11 27.41 -8.70 -1.13
CA GLY A 11 26.74 -8.15 0.06
C GLY A 11 27.50 -6.99 0.71
N VAL A 12 28.83 -7.11 0.83
CA VAL A 12 29.70 -6.04 1.33
C VAL A 12 29.71 -4.84 0.38
N GLY A 13 29.76 -5.08 -0.94
CA GLY A 13 29.70 -4.02 -1.95
C GLY A 13 28.38 -3.25 -1.92
N ALA A 14 27.24 -3.94 -1.93
CA ALA A 14 25.93 -3.32 -1.85
C ALA A 14 25.72 -2.57 -0.52
N GLY A 15 26.09 -3.18 0.60
CA GLY A 15 26.04 -2.54 1.92
C GLY A 15 26.93 -1.29 2.02
N GLY A 16 28.11 -1.33 1.41
CA GLY A 16 29.04 -0.18 1.35
C GLY A 16 28.49 1.00 0.55
N VAL A 17 27.89 0.73 -0.61
CA VAL A 17 27.27 1.77 -1.45
C VAL A 17 26.08 2.42 -0.74
N ILE A 18 25.24 1.63 -0.07
CA ILE A 18 24.09 2.13 0.68
C ILE A 18 24.56 2.93 1.92
N ALA A 19 25.61 2.47 2.60
CA ALA A 19 26.24 3.18 3.71
C ALA A 19 26.84 4.53 3.29
N ALA A 20 27.43 4.61 2.09
CA ALA A 20 27.96 5.85 1.54
C ALA A 20 26.82 6.81 1.18
N GLY A 21 25.77 6.32 0.52
CA GLY A 21 24.59 7.11 0.16
C GLY A 21 23.80 7.63 1.36
N SER A 22 23.68 6.84 2.43
CA SER A 22 22.95 7.23 3.66
C SER A 22 23.71 8.26 4.53
N ARG A 23 24.98 8.56 4.20
CA ARG A 23 25.81 9.55 4.90
C ARG A 23 25.90 10.88 4.14
N GLY A 24 25.19 11.02 3.01
CA GLY A 24 25.09 12.27 2.28
C GLY A 24 24.41 13.38 3.09
N PRO A 25 24.56 14.66 2.69
CA PRO A 25 23.91 15.77 3.35
C PRO A 25 22.37 15.60 3.28
N THR A 26 21.72 15.61 4.44
CA THR A 26 20.26 15.53 4.56
C THR A 26 19.72 16.83 5.14
N LEU A 27 18.56 17.28 4.65
CA LEU A 27 17.87 18.46 5.20
C LEU A 27 17.33 18.20 6.62
N VAL A 28 17.16 16.94 7.00
CA VAL A 28 16.73 16.51 8.32
C VAL A 28 17.73 15.49 8.88
N PRO A 29 18.45 15.79 9.97
CA PRO A 29 19.41 14.86 10.55
C PRO A 29 18.67 13.68 11.20
N TRP A 30 18.95 12.47 10.73
CA TRP A 30 18.41 11.25 11.33
C TRP A 30 19.00 11.05 12.73
N PRO A 31 18.23 10.47 13.69
CA PRO A 31 18.77 10.09 14.99
C PRO A 31 20.01 9.21 14.81
N ALA A 32 21.08 9.48 15.57
CA ALA A 32 22.39 8.85 15.39
C ALA A 32 22.32 7.31 15.37
N LYS A 33 21.44 6.72 16.19
CA LYS A 33 21.21 5.27 16.26
C LYS A 33 20.65 4.69 14.96
N VAL A 34 19.77 5.41 14.27
CA VAL A 34 19.18 4.94 13.01
C VAL A 34 20.19 5.08 11.88
N ARG A 35 20.95 6.18 11.86
CA ARG A 35 22.00 6.42 10.87
C ARG A 35 23.12 5.37 10.90
N THR A 36 23.46 4.84 12.08
CA THR A 36 24.47 3.78 12.22
C THR A 36 23.92 2.38 11.97
N ALA A 37 22.69 2.09 12.40
CA ALA A 37 22.08 0.76 12.24
C ALA A 37 21.61 0.50 10.81
N PHE A 38 21.05 1.50 10.13
CA PHE A 38 20.40 1.35 8.82
C PHE A 38 21.30 0.70 7.75
N PRO A 39 22.57 1.11 7.54
CA PRO A 39 23.41 0.50 6.51
C PRO A 39 23.81 -0.94 6.84
N ILE A 40 23.95 -1.25 8.13
CA ILE A 40 24.30 -2.60 8.61
C ILE A 40 23.11 -3.54 8.37
N VAL A 41 21.90 -3.08 8.69
CA VAL A 41 20.67 -3.85 8.48
C VAL A 41 20.43 -4.08 6.99
N VAL A 42 20.53 -3.05 6.15
CA VAL A 42 20.30 -3.17 4.71
C VAL A 42 21.42 -3.98 4.03
N GLY A 43 22.67 -3.77 4.40
CA GLY A 43 23.81 -4.57 3.93
C GLY A 43 23.69 -6.05 4.35
N GLY A 44 23.24 -6.32 5.58
CA GLY A 44 22.99 -7.68 6.07
C GLY A 44 21.84 -8.36 5.34
N LEU A 45 20.74 -7.65 5.06
CA LEU A 45 19.61 -8.16 4.30
C LEU A 45 19.99 -8.48 2.85
N THR A 46 20.72 -7.59 2.18
CA THR A 46 21.18 -7.81 0.79
C THR A 46 22.18 -8.96 0.70
N CYS A 47 23.12 -9.06 1.65
CA CYS A 47 24.04 -10.20 1.74
C CYS A 47 23.27 -11.51 1.95
N SER A 48 22.27 -11.51 2.85
CA SER A 48 21.44 -12.70 3.12
C SER A 48 20.61 -13.11 1.90
N ALA A 49 20.02 -12.15 1.18
CA ALA A 49 19.18 -12.41 0.02
C ALA A 49 19.95 -12.97 -1.19
N VAL A 50 21.25 -12.67 -1.31
CA VAL A 50 22.07 -13.06 -2.47
C VAL A 50 23.03 -14.20 -2.13
N ALA A 51 23.75 -14.11 -1.01
CA ALA A 51 24.80 -15.07 -0.67
C ALA A 51 24.23 -16.42 -0.21
N LEU A 52 23.10 -16.44 0.51
CA LEU A 52 22.50 -17.69 0.99
C LEU A 52 21.97 -18.55 -0.16
N PRO A 53 21.18 -18.05 -1.13
CA PRO A 53 20.68 -18.88 -2.22
C PRO A 53 21.79 -19.33 -3.16
N VAL A 54 22.76 -18.46 -3.47
CA VAL A 54 23.88 -18.79 -4.37
C VAL A 54 24.83 -19.79 -3.71
N GLY A 55 25.15 -19.60 -2.43
CA GLY A 55 25.97 -20.52 -1.66
C GLY A 55 25.31 -21.89 -1.51
N LEU A 56 24.00 -21.92 -1.26
CA LEU A 56 23.23 -23.16 -1.16
C LEU A 56 23.11 -23.88 -2.50
N GLY A 57 22.74 -23.15 -3.56
CA GLY A 57 22.57 -23.71 -4.90
C GLY A 57 23.86 -24.32 -5.44
N THR A 58 24.99 -23.64 -5.26
CA THR A 58 26.29 -24.18 -5.67
C THR A 58 26.75 -25.37 -4.83
N ALA A 59 26.44 -25.41 -3.54
CA ALA A 59 26.71 -26.56 -2.68
C ALA A 59 25.86 -27.78 -3.05
N VAL A 60 24.57 -27.58 -3.36
CA VAL A 60 23.64 -28.63 -3.82
C VAL A 60 24.10 -29.18 -5.17
N VAL A 61 24.45 -28.33 -6.12
CA VAL A 61 24.96 -28.75 -7.43
C VAL A 61 26.27 -29.53 -7.28
N ALA A 62 27.22 -29.03 -6.46
CA ALA A 62 28.48 -29.71 -6.21
C ALA A 62 28.30 -31.08 -5.55
N ALA A 63 27.36 -31.20 -4.61
CA ALA A 63 27.01 -32.48 -3.97
C ALA A 63 26.33 -33.45 -4.95
N ALA A 64 25.43 -32.98 -5.80
CA ALA A 64 24.73 -33.79 -6.80
C ALA A 64 25.66 -34.36 -7.88
N ILE A 65 26.72 -33.62 -8.25
CA ILE A 65 27.72 -34.08 -9.24
C ILE A 65 28.90 -34.85 -8.61
N GLY A 66 28.79 -35.25 -7.33
CA GLY A 66 29.82 -36.04 -6.64
C GLY A 66 31.15 -35.32 -6.39
N ARG A 67 31.20 -33.98 -6.58
CA ARG A 67 32.39 -33.14 -6.38
C ARG A 67 32.37 -32.34 -5.07
N GLY A 68 31.33 -32.52 -4.25
CA GLY A 68 31.13 -31.80 -3.00
C GLY A 68 31.95 -32.39 -1.85
N ARG A 69 32.69 -31.53 -1.12
CA ARG A 69 33.47 -31.90 0.08
C ARG A 69 32.60 -32.07 1.34
N TRP A 70 31.29 -31.89 1.22
CA TRP A 70 30.35 -31.84 2.33
C TRP A 70 29.52 -33.12 2.35
N PRO A 71 29.38 -33.80 3.51
CA PRO A 71 28.51 -34.97 3.60
C PRO A 71 27.06 -34.56 3.31
N VAL A 72 26.31 -35.41 2.60
CA VAL A 72 24.90 -35.18 2.22
C VAL A 72 24.03 -34.73 3.40
N LYS A 73 24.35 -35.22 4.61
CA LYS A 73 23.71 -34.82 5.88
C LYS A 73 23.84 -33.32 6.19
N SER A 74 24.98 -32.70 5.88
CA SER A 74 25.20 -31.27 6.08
C SER A 74 24.45 -30.43 5.04
N VAL A 75 24.33 -30.91 3.80
CA VAL A 75 23.51 -30.25 2.76
C VAL A 75 22.02 -30.29 3.13
N ALA A 76 21.53 -31.45 3.58
CA ALA A 76 20.17 -31.61 4.07
C ALA A 76 19.86 -30.70 5.26
N ALA A 77 20.81 -30.52 6.19
CA ALA A 77 20.66 -29.62 7.32
C ALA A 77 20.53 -28.14 6.91
N VAL A 78 21.34 -27.67 5.96
CA VAL A 78 21.25 -26.28 5.48
C VAL A 78 19.97 -26.06 4.67
N VAL A 79 19.60 -26.98 3.78
CA VAL A 79 18.32 -26.91 3.06
C VAL A 79 17.15 -26.90 4.04
N GLY A 80 17.19 -27.74 5.08
CA GLY A 80 16.21 -27.75 6.16
C GLY A 80 16.14 -26.41 6.89
N MET A 81 17.29 -25.82 7.24
CA MET A 81 17.36 -24.53 7.92
C MET A 81 16.83 -23.37 7.06
N VAL A 82 17.14 -23.36 5.76
CA VAL A 82 16.58 -22.38 4.81
C VAL A 82 15.08 -22.58 4.65
N GLY A 83 14.61 -23.83 4.54
CA GLY A 83 13.20 -24.16 4.51
C GLY A 83 12.46 -23.65 5.76
N VAL A 84 13.02 -23.89 6.95
CA VAL A 84 12.49 -23.36 8.22
C VAL A 84 12.49 -21.84 8.23
N GLY A 85 13.56 -21.19 7.75
CA GLY A 85 13.64 -19.74 7.66
C GLY A 85 12.59 -19.13 6.73
N VAL A 86 12.35 -19.75 5.57
CA VAL A 86 11.30 -19.35 4.63
C VAL A 86 9.92 -19.53 5.26
N VAL A 87 9.65 -20.68 5.87
CA VAL A 87 8.38 -20.94 6.57
C VAL A 87 8.16 -19.94 7.70
N ALA A 88 9.18 -19.71 8.53
CA ALA A 88 9.14 -18.72 9.61
C ALA A 88 8.92 -17.30 9.08
N GLY A 89 9.53 -16.94 7.95
CA GLY A 89 9.32 -15.65 7.28
C GLY A 89 7.89 -15.48 6.74
N VAL A 90 7.34 -16.52 6.10
CA VAL A 90 5.95 -16.52 5.60
C VAL A 90 4.96 -16.45 6.76
N VAL A 91 5.16 -17.25 7.81
CA VAL A 91 4.32 -17.23 9.01
C VAL A 91 4.42 -15.88 9.72
N GLY A 92 5.63 -15.36 9.92
CA GLY A 92 5.88 -14.07 10.53
C GLY A 92 5.20 -12.93 9.77
N ARG A 93 5.29 -12.94 8.44
CA ARG A 93 4.56 -11.99 7.58
C ARG A 93 3.05 -12.10 7.79
N ARG A 94 2.48 -13.32 7.73
CA ARG A 94 1.02 -13.52 7.94
C ARG A 94 0.56 -13.03 9.31
N LEU A 95 1.34 -13.28 10.36
CA LEU A 95 1.02 -12.81 11.71
C LEU A 95 1.04 -11.28 11.80
N VAL A 96 2.00 -10.63 11.14
CA VAL A 96 2.05 -9.16 11.07
C VAL A 96 0.86 -8.62 10.27
N GLU A 97 0.53 -9.22 9.14
CA GLU A 97 -0.64 -8.84 8.33
C GLU A 97 -1.94 -8.97 9.14
N GLN A 98 -2.13 -10.09 9.85
CA GLN A 98 -3.30 -10.31 10.70
C GLN A 98 -3.43 -9.28 11.83
N LYS A 99 -2.32 -8.80 12.39
CA LYS A 99 -2.34 -7.76 13.43
C LYS A 99 -2.62 -6.36 12.88
N LEU A 100 -2.21 -6.07 11.65
CA LEU A 100 -2.31 -4.73 11.06
C LEU A 100 -3.61 -4.51 10.26
N THR A 101 -4.17 -5.56 9.69
CA THR A 101 -5.40 -5.47 8.88
C THR A 101 -6.60 -4.91 9.67
N PRO A 102 -6.85 -5.29 10.94
CA PRO A 102 -7.95 -4.73 11.73
C PRO A 102 -7.87 -3.20 11.86
N ASN A 103 -6.67 -2.62 11.98
CA ASN A 103 -6.50 -1.18 12.06
C ASN A 103 -7.05 -0.46 10.83
N GLY A 104 -7.00 -1.08 9.64
CA GLY A 104 -7.57 -0.53 8.41
C GLY A 104 -9.11 -0.60 8.36
N ARG A 105 -9.74 -1.43 9.19
CA ARG A 105 -11.20 -1.63 9.26
C ARG A 105 -11.86 -0.83 10.36
N ASP A 106 -11.20 -0.71 11.49
CA ASP A 106 -11.73 -0.01 12.67
C ASP A 106 -11.93 1.46 12.33
N LEU A 107 -13.19 1.91 12.28
CA LEU A 107 -13.54 3.29 11.97
C LEU A 107 -13.15 4.22 13.11
N ASP A 108 -12.68 5.42 12.78
CA ASP A 108 -12.52 6.43 13.82
C ASP A 108 -13.91 6.89 14.29
N PRO A 109 -14.13 7.13 15.60
CA PRO A 109 -15.43 7.52 16.11
C PRO A 109 -16.05 8.75 15.42
N ALA A 110 -15.23 9.68 14.97
CA ALA A 110 -15.66 10.89 14.25
C ALA A 110 -16.29 10.59 12.87
N TYR A 111 -15.95 9.47 12.25
CA TYR A 111 -16.41 9.07 10.91
C TYR A 111 -17.17 7.73 10.95
N ALA A 112 -17.58 7.26 12.12
CA ALA A 112 -18.26 5.97 12.26
C ALA A 112 -19.73 6.02 11.82
N GLN A 113 -20.34 7.22 11.86
CA GLN A 113 -21.72 7.42 11.48
C GLN A 113 -21.83 7.61 9.96
N PRO A 114 -22.85 7.02 9.31
CA PRO A 114 -23.17 7.28 7.92
C PRO A 114 -23.31 8.78 7.61
N PRO A 115 -22.67 9.31 6.56
CA PRO A 115 -22.87 10.68 6.11
C PRO A 115 -24.35 10.96 5.77
N LEU A 116 -24.81 12.16 6.12
CA LEU A 116 -26.15 12.64 5.73
C LEU A 116 -26.19 13.09 4.27
N ASN A 117 -25.04 13.45 3.69
CA ASN A 117 -24.93 13.85 2.30
C ASN A 117 -25.11 12.61 1.39
N HIS A 118 -26.18 12.60 0.58
CA HIS A 118 -26.48 11.50 -0.34
C HIS A 118 -25.48 11.41 -1.51
N LEU A 119 -24.65 12.44 -1.74
CA LEU A 119 -23.66 12.50 -2.83
C LEU A 119 -22.33 11.84 -2.49
N VAL A 120 -22.20 11.25 -1.30
CA VAL A 120 -20.99 10.50 -0.91
C VAL A 120 -21.30 9.04 -0.65
N SER A 121 -20.30 8.17 -0.85
CA SER A 121 -20.43 6.76 -0.46
C SER A 121 -20.54 6.61 1.06
N GLY A 122 -21.26 5.59 1.50
CA GLY A 122 -21.58 5.37 2.91
C GLY A 122 -22.86 6.08 3.40
N SER A 123 -23.52 6.89 2.56
CA SER A 123 -24.83 7.48 2.88
C SER A 123 -25.92 6.41 3.00
N ALA A 124 -27.12 6.79 3.44
CA ALA A 124 -28.26 5.87 3.54
C ALA A 124 -28.67 5.27 2.18
N GLU A 125 -28.45 5.97 1.06
CA GLU A 125 -28.73 5.46 -0.28
C GLU A 125 -27.55 4.72 -0.93
N SER A 126 -26.37 4.73 -0.30
CA SER A 126 -25.17 4.06 -0.79
C SER A 126 -25.31 2.55 -0.72
N ALA A 127 -24.88 1.87 -1.79
CA ALA A 127 -24.80 0.40 -1.78
C ALA A 127 -23.63 -0.12 -0.91
N VAL A 128 -22.71 0.76 -0.54
CA VAL A 128 -21.54 0.46 0.31
C VAL A 128 -21.78 1.00 1.70
N THR A 129 -21.59 0.15 2.71
CA THR A 129 -21.72 0.51 4.13
C THR A 129 -20.44 1.18 4.66
N MET A 130 -20.55 1.89 5.79
CA MET A 130 -19.39 2.48 6.46
C MET A 130 -18.30 1.44 6.82
N ALA A 131 -18.70 0.22 7.18
CA ALA A 131 -17.76 -0.87 7.47
C ALA A 131 -17.00 -1.32 6.20
N GLU A 132 -17.67 -1.35 5.05
CA GLU A 132 -17.08 -1.73 3.76
C GLU A 132 -16.18 -0.64 3.17
N LEU A 133 -16.40 0.63 3.51
CA LEU A 133 -15.45 1.71 3.21
C LEU A 133 -14.10 1.49 3.92
N GLY A 134 -14.15 0.95 5.14
CA GLY A 134 -13.01 0.89 6.05
C GLY A 134 -12.62 2.27 6.59
N ARG A 135 -11.57 2.30 7.41
CA ARG A 135 -11.15 3.52 8.13
C ARG A 135 -10.85 4.68 7.19
N GLU A 136 -10.00 4.45 6.19
CA GLU A 136 -9.54 5.52 5.30
C GLU A 136 -10.64 5.96 4.32
N GLY A 137 -11.51 5.05 3.90
CA GLY A 137 -12.68 5.40 3.10
C GLY A 137 -13.66 6.28 3.86
N ALA A 138 -13.94 5.94 5.13
CA ALA A 138 -14.79 6.73 6.01
C ALA A 138 -14.23 8.15 6.24
N ARG A 139 -12.91 8.28 6.44
CA ARG A 139 -12.25 9.60 6.50
C ARG A 139 -12.39 10.38 5.21
N PHE A 140 -12.17 9.72 4.07
CA PHE A 140 -12.20 10.37 2.76
C PHE A 140 -13.58 10.97 2.45
N VAL A 141 -14.66 10.22 2.69
CA VAL A 141 -16.03 10.70 2.47
C VAL A 141 -16.51 11.66 3.56
N GLY A 142 -16.02 11.49 4.80
CA GLY A 142 -16.38 12.33 5.94
C GLY A 142 -15.65 13.67 6.01
N SER A 143 -14.72 13.93 5.08
CA SER A 143 -13.94 15.18 4.99
C SER A 143 -14.21 15.94 3.68
N VAL A 144 -15.43 15.86 3.15
CA VAL A 144 -15.83 16.61 1.95
C VAL A 144 -15.77 18.11 2.21
N THR A 145 -15.25 18.88 1.26
CA THR A 145 -15.27 20.35 1.31
C THR A 145 -16.59 20.83 0.73
N GLY A 146 -17.61 20.97 1.57
CA GLY A 146 -18.98 21.22 1.13
C GLY A 146 -19.22 22.65 0.63
N ALA A 147 -20.45 22.92 0.19
CA ALA A 147 -20.86 24.25 -0.29
C ALA A 147 -20.51 25.39 0.68
N ASP A 148 -20.69 25.18 1.99
CA ASP A 148 -20.40 26.23 2.98
C ASP A 148 -18.90 26.51 3.12
N ASP A 149 -18.06 25.47 3.13
CA ASP A 149 -16.59 25.61 3.15
C ASP A 149 -16.09 26.32 1.89
N ILE A 150 -16.64 25.97 0.72
CA ILE A 150 -16.31 26.60 -0.56
C ILE A 150 -16.66 28.09 -0.50
N ARG A 151 -17.84 28.45 0.02
CA ARG A 151 -18.27 29.84 0.14
C ARG A 151 -17.38 30.61 1.10
N GLU A 152 -17.02 30.01 2.24
CA GLU A 152 -16.11 30.61 3.22
C GLU A 152 -14.72 30.90 2.65
N VAL A 153 -14.14 29.93 1.94
CA VAL A 153 -12.77 30.03 1.41
C VAL A 153 -12.70 30.96 0.20
N THR A 154 -13.66 30.89 -0.71
CA THR A 154 -13.59 31.59 -2.01
C THR A 154 -14.33 32.93 -2.03
N GLY A 155 -15.31 33.13 -1.13
CA GLY A 155 -16.25 34.26 -1.19
C GLY A 155 -17.20 34.21 -2.39
N LEU A 156 -17.25 33.10 -3.12
CA LEU A 156 -18.10 32.88 -4.28
C LEU A 156 -19.21 31.90 -3.95
N GLU A 157 -20.34 32.02 -4.66
CA GLU A 157 -21.42 31.06 -4.50
C GLU A 157 -21.03 29.69 -5.13
N PRO A 158 -21.19 28.58 -4.39
CA PRO A 158 -21.03 27.23 -4.91
C PRO A 158 -21.97 26.98 -6.08
N VAL A 159 -21.50 26.23 -7.07
CA VAL A 159 -22.34 25.82 -8.23
C VAL A 159 -22.98 24.46 -8.04
N ALA A 160 -22.38 23.62 -7.18
CA ALA A 160 -22.86 22.29 -6.84
C ALA A 160 -22.26 21.84 -5.50
N GLU A 161 -22.79 20.75 -4.96
CA GLU A 161 -22.18 20.01 -3.86
C GLU A 161 -21.25 18.92 -4.44
N PRO A 162 -20.00 18.77 -3.95
CA PRO A 162 -19.07 17.76 -4.45
C PRO A 162 -19.56 16.33 -4.30
N VAL A 163 -19.10 15.47 -5.20
CA VAL A 163 -19.32 14.02 -5.13
C VAL A 163 -18.03 13.31 -4.70
N ARG A 164 -18.11 12.43 -3.69
CA ARG A 164 -16.99 11.57 -3.27
C ARG A 164 -17.41 10.11 -3.22
N VAL A 165 -16.88 9.32 -4.16
CA VAL A 165 -17.09 7.87 -4.21
C VAL A 165 -15.85 7.16 -3.69
N PHE A 166 -16.04 6.26 -2.73
CA PHE A 166 -14.97 5.41 -2.22
C PHE A 166 -15.48 3.98 -2.10
N ILE A 167 -14.74 3.03 -2.67
CA ILE A 167 -15.01 1.60 -2.53
C ILE A 167 -13.85 0.94 -1.78
N GLY A 168 -14.09 0.49 -0.55
CA GLY A 168 -13.07 -0.21 0.22
C GLY A 168 -12.77 -1.60 -0.34
N VAL A 169 -11.61 -2.15 0.05
CA VAL A 169 -11.16 -3.45 -0.48
C VAL A 169 -12.07 -4.61 -0.06
N ASP A 170 -12.76 -4.48 1.08
CA ASP A 170 -13.65 -5.50 1.62
C ASP A 170 -15.09 -5.39 1.07
N ALA A 171 -15.43 -4.33 0.32
CA ALA A 171 -16.76 -4.13 -0.26
C ALA A 171 -17.13 -5.18 -1.33
N ALA A 172 -16.13 -5.80 -1.97
CA ALA A 172 -16.34 -6.97 -2.83
C ALA A 172 -15.05 -7.78 -2.99
N ALA A 173 -15.18 -9.05 -3.37
CA ALA A 173 -14.05 -9.98 -3.45
C ALA A 173 -13.10 -9.67 -4.63
N THR A 174 -13.65 -9.36 -5.80
CA THR A 174 -12.87 -9.17 -7.04
C THR A 174 -12.68 -7.70 -7.39
N VAL A 175 -11.67 -7.40 -8.22
CA VAL A 175 -11.42 -6.03 -8.69
C VAL A 175 -12.60 -5.55 -9.53
N GLU A 176 -13.11 -6.41 -10.42
CA GLU A 176 -14.22 -6.14 -11.32
C GLU A 176 -15.50 -5.80 -10.55
N GLN A 177 -15.80 -6.53 -9.47
CA GLN A 177 -16.95 -6.23 -8.62
C GLN A 177 -16.79 -4.91 -7.88
N ARG A 178 -15.60 -4.59 -7.36
CA ARG A 178 -15.35 -3.29 -6.70
C ARG A 178 -15.47 -2.14 -7.68
N VAL A 179 -14.98 -2.30 -8.91
CA VAL A 179 -15.14 -1.29 -9.97
C VAL A 179 -16.60 -1.17 -10.40
N ALA A 180 -17.35 -2.27 -10.51
CA ALA A 180 -18.78 -2.22 -10.79
C ALA A 180 -19.56 -1.47 -9.70
N LEU A 181 -19.22 -1.67 -8.42
CA LEU A 181 -19.77 -0.89 -7.30
C LEU A 181 -19.40 0.60 -7.43
N ALA A 182 -18.14 0.92 -7.77
CA ALA A 182 -17.71 2.29 -7.99
C ALA A 182 -18.52 2.98 -9.10
N MET A 183 -18.72 2.28 -10.22
CA MET A 183 -19.51 2.78 -11.35
C MET A 183 -20.99 2.95 -10.98
N SER A 184 -21.54 2.07 -10.14
CA SER A 184 -22.90 2.20 -9.62
C SER A 184 -23.05 3.44 -8.74
N GLU A 185 -22.12 3.65 -7.81
CA GLU A 185 -22.10 4.83 -6.93
C GLU A 185 -21.92 6.13 -7.72
N LEU A 186 -21.03 6.14 -8.73
CA LEU A 186 -20.85 7.30 -9.62
C LEU A 186 -22.12 7.66 -10.38
N ARG A 187 -22.87 6.66 -10.88
CA ARG A 187 -24.17 6.92 -11.53
C ARG A 187 -25.22 7.40 -10.54
N ARG A 188 -25.30 6.77 -9.36
CA ARG A 188 -26.26 7.13 -8.30
C ARG A 188 -26.11 8.58 -7.86
N THR A 189 -24.87 9.06 -7.77
CA THR A 189 -24.53 10.40 -7.28
C THR A 189 -24.53 11.48 -8.38
N GLY A 190 -24.83 11.13 -9.64
CA GLY A 190 -24.76 12.08 -10.75
C GLY A 190 -23.32 12.55 -11.05
N ALA A 191 -22.31 11.74 -10.70
CA ALA A 191 -20.91 12.11 -10.86
C ALA A 191 -20.53 12.45 -12.31
N PHE A 192 -21.20 11.82 -13.28
CA PHE A 192 -20.98 12.05 -14.71
C PHE A 192 -21.60 13.35 -15.24
N ASP A 193 -22.45 14.01 -14.45
CA ASP A 193 -22.99 15.32 -14.77
C ASP A 193 -22.06 16.46 -14.32
N ARG A 194 -20.98 16.13 -13.59
CA ARG A 194 -19.95 17.08 -13.16
C ARG A 194 -18.98 17.38 -14.30
N SER A 195 -18.53 18.63 -14.39
CA SER A 195 -17.54 19.02 -15.40
C SER A 195 -16.15 18.43 -15.11
N ASN A 196 -15.88 18.02 -13.87
CA ASN A 196 -14.58 17.53 -13.43
C ASN A 196 -14.72 16.18 -12.70
N LEU A 197 -14.04 15.14 -13.19
CA LEU A 197 -13.97 13.83 -12.54
C LEU A 197 -12.51 13.47 -12.23
N LEU A 198 -12.20 13.30 -10.94
CA LEU A 198 -10.89 12.89 -10.46
C LEU A 198 -10.88 11.40 -10.09
N ILE A 199 -10.05 10.63 -10.79
CA ILE A 199 -9.81 9.22 -10.46
C ILE A 199 -8.49 9.15 -9.67
N GLN A 200 -8.56 8.84 -8.39
CA GLN A 200 -7.40 8.84 -7.50
C GLN A 200 -7.00 7.42 -7.07
N ALA A 201 -5.71 7.11 -7.20
CA ALA A 201 -5.14 5.87 -6.71
C ALA A 201 -4.82 5.99 -5.20
N PRO A 202 -5.35 5.09 -4.34
CA PRO A 202 -5.03 5.10 -2.92
C PRO A 202 -3.68 4.43 -2.63
N ALA A 203 -3.16 4.62 -1.42
CA ALA A 203 -2.04 3.85 -0.90
C ALA A 203 -2.47 2.41 -0.53
N GLY A 204 -1.50 1.57 -0.17
CA GLY A 204 -1.76 0.17 0.20
C GLY A 204 -2.68 -0.02 1.42
N THR A 205 -2.83 1.01 2.25
CA THR A 205 -3.75 1.06 3.41
C THR A 205 -5.19 1.40 3.03
N GLY A 206 -5.42 1.86 1.78
CA GLY A 206 -6.64 2.53 1.37
C GLY A 206 -6.59 4.05 1.52
N PHE A 207 -5.50 4.60 2.08
CA PHE A 207 -5.37 6.06 2.25
C PHE A 207 -5.36 6.78 0.91
N ALA A 208 -6.37 7.61 0.67
CA ALA A 208 -6.40 8.59 -0.40
C ALA A 208 -6.20 9.98 0.20
N ASN A 209 -5.18 10.68 -0.28
CA ASN A 209 -4.90 12.05 0.15
C ASN A 209 -6.08 12.97 -0.25
N SER A 210 -6.78 13.55 0.72
CA SER A 210 -7.93 14.44 0.46
C SER A 210 -7.50 15.79 -0.12
N THR A 211 -6.31 16.29 0.21
CA THR A 211 -5.86 17.64 -0.18
C THR A 211 -6.03 17.96 -1.68
N PRO A 212 -5.62 17.11 -2.65
CA PRO A 212 -5.89 17.38 -4.07
C PRO A 212 -7.38 17.39 -4.42
N VAL A 213 -8.20 16.62 -3.70
CA VAL A 213 -9.66 16.59 -3.86
C VAL A 213 -10.25 17.88 -3.31
N ASP A 214 -9.88 18.29 -2.09
CA ASP A 214 -10.32 19.53 -1.45
C ASP A 214 -10.01 20.75 -2.35
N ILE A 215 -8.79 20.79 -2.91
CA ILE A 215 -8.39 21.85 -3.85
C ILE A 215 -9.25 21.85 -5.12
N LEU A 216 -9.55 20.67 -5.68
CA LEU A 216 -10.41 20.57 -6.85
C LEU A 216 -11.81 21.08 -6.54
N GLU A 217 -12.39 20.66 -5.42
CA GLU A 217 -13.72 21.06 -4.97
C GLU A 217 -13.83 22.58 -4.79
N ILE A 218 -12.81 23.21 -4.20
CA ILE A 218 -12.74 24.67 -4.03
C ILE A 218 -12.61 25.37 -5.38
N LEU A 219 -11.68 24.94 -6.24
CA LEU A 219 -11.40 25.60 -7.51
C LEU A 219 -12.57 25.47 -8.51
N THR A 220 -13.31 24.37 -8.47
CA THR A 220 -14.49 24.15 -9.32
C THR A 220 -15.78 24.63 -8.68
N ARG A 221 -15.72 25.21 -7.46
CA ARG A 221 -16.87 25.64 -6.66
C ARG A 221 -17.91 24.51 -6.47
N GLY A 222 -17.40 23.30 -6.30
CA GLY A 222 -18.16 22.08 -6.05
C GLY A 222 -18.63 21.32 -7.29
N ASP A 223 -18.39 21.84 -8.50
CA ASP A 223 -18.61 21.10 -9.74
C ASP A 223 -17.49 20.08 -10.00
N SER A 224 -17.42 19.09 -9.11
CA SER A 224 -16.47 17.99 -9.21
C SER A 224 -17.02 16.70 -8.62
N ALA A 225 -16.48 15.60 -9.13
CA ALA A 225 -16.62 14.27 -8.58
C ALA A 225 -15.24 13.64 -8.39
N SER A 226 -15.08 12.83 -7.35
CA SER A 226 -13.88 12.04 -7.12
C SER A 226 -14.23 10.58 -6.87
N VAL A 227 -13.36 9.67 -7.33
CA VAL A 227 -13.50 8.24 -7.13
C VAL A 227 -12.20 7.60 -6.71
N VAL A 228 -12.29 6.73 -5.70
CA VAL A 228 -11.20 5.91 -5.18
C VAL A 228 -11.67 4.47 -5.01
N VAL A 229 -10.85 3.52 -5.45
CA VAL A 229 -11.10 2.09 -5.20
C VAL A 229 -9.89 1.47 -4.50
N GLY A 230 -10.10 0.98 -3.29
CA GLY A 230 -9.10 0.34 -2.45
C GLY A 230 -8.65 -1.03 -2.96
N TYR A 231 -7.37 -1.35 -2.76
CA TYR A 231 -6.78 -2.66 -3.08
C TYR A 231 -6.08 -3.34 -1.88
N GLY A 232 -6.06 -2.68 -0.73
CA GLY A 232 -5.42 -3.22 0.47
C GLY A 232 -5.74 -2.45 1.75
N LEU A 233 -5.26 -3.01 2.87
CA LEU A 233 -5.38 -2.47 4.22
C LEU A 233 -4.01 -2.38 4.93
N LEU A 234 -2.91 -2.57 4.19
CA LEU A 234 -1.57 -2.69 4.75
C LEU A 234 -0.68 -1.53 4.32
N PRO A 235 0.21 -1.04 5.20
CA PRO A 235 1.20 -0.02 4.85
C PRO A 235 1.96 -0.34 3.56
N SER A 236 2.33 0.70 2.80
CA SER A 236 2.88 0.56 1.44
C SER A 236 4.06 -0.41 1.34
N PHE A 237 4.94 -0.47 2.36
CA PHE A 237 6.08 -1.39 2.39
C PHE A 237 5.67 -2.88 2.47
N LEU A 238 4.51 -3.20 3.04
CA LEU A 238 3.95 -4.56 3.05
C LEU A 238 3.12 -4.87 1.80
N SER A 239 2.68 -3.83 1.08
CA SER A 239 1.81 -3.92 -0.09
C SER A 239 2.55 -4.02 -1.43
N LEU A 240 3.88 -4.16 -1.43
CA LEU A 240 4.70 -4.30 -2.65
C LEU A 240 4.27 -5.48 -3.54
N GLY A 241 3.72 -6.55 -2.96
CA GLY A 241 3.19 -7.68 -3.73
C GLY A 241 1.85 -7.42 -4.42
N LYS A 242 1.21 -6.27 -4.18
CA LYS A 242 -0.13 -5.94 -4.70
C LYS A 242 -0.13 -4.97 -5.88
N VAL A 243 1.05 -4.64 -6.42
CA VAL A 243 1.19 -3.69 -7.55
C VAL A 243 0.34 -4.09 -8.75
N ALA A 244 0.29 -5.37 -9.10
CA ALA A 244 -0.52 -5.86 -10.21
C ALA A 244 -2.03 -5.65 -9.99
N ILE A 245 -2.52 -5.89 -8.77
CA ILE A 245 -3.92 -5.66 -8.40
C ILE A 245 -4.24 -4.16 -8.46
N ALA A 246 -3.37 -3.31 -7.91
CA ALA A 246 -3.56 -1.87 -7.95
C ALA A 246 -3.61 -1.33 -9.39
N ALA A 247 -2.71 -1.80 -10.26
CA ALA A 247 -2.69 -1.44 -11.68
C ALA A 247 -3.94 -1.93 -12.42
N GLN A 248 -4.42 -3.15 -12.14
CA GLN A 248 -5.67 -3.67 -12.71
C GLN A 248 -6.88 -2.84 -12.27
N THR A 249 -6.97 -2.47 -10.99
CA THR A 249 -8.04 -1.59 -10.48
C THR A 249 -8.08 -0.27 -11.25
N GLN A 250 -6.94 0.41 -11.41
CA GLN A 250 -6.89 1.68 -12.11
C GLN A 250 -7.21 1.54 -13.60
N LYS A 251 -6.75 0.47 -14.24
CA LYS A 251 -7.05 0.19 -15.64
C LYS A 251 -8.54 -0.02 -15.90
N LEU A 252 -9.26 -0.63 -14.96
CA LEU A 252 -10.69 -0.89 -15.10
C LEU A 252 -11.58 0.32 -14.79
N LEU A 253 -11.05 1.31 -14.05
CA LEU A 253 -11.75 2.58 -13.78
C LEU A 253 -11.66 3.59 -14.93
N LEU A 254 -10.63 3.48 -15.78
CA LEU A 254 -10.39 4.31 -16.97
C LEU A 254 -11.08 3.73 -18.20
#